data_AF-A0A1S4BVG3-F1
#
_entry.id   AF-A0A1S4BVG3-F1
#
_cell.length_a   1.000
_cell.length_b   1.000
_cell.length_c   1.000
_cell.angle_alpha   90.00
_cell.angle_beta   90.00
_cell.angle_gamma   90.00
#
_symmetry.space_group_name_H-M   'P 1'
#
loop_
_entity.id
_entity.type
_entity.pdbx_description
1 polymer ?
#
loop_
_entity_poly.entity_id
_entity_poly.type
_entity_poly.pdbx_seq_one_letter_code
_entity_poly.pdbx_strand_id
1 'polypeptide(L)'
;MAGFSTDHWAFAFGVLGNIVSFIVFLSPMPTFYKIYKKKSAEGYQSIPYVIALFSSMLWIYYAFLKTNTTLLITINSFGVFIETIYVGFYLFYAPKKARVQTVKMLLLSVVGGFGAIVLVTQFLFKGAVRGQVVGWICLVFSLCVFVAPLGIVRKVIKTKSVEYMPLLLSVFLTLSAVMWFFYGLLLKDINIAAPNVLGFIFGILQIVLYVIYSKKENAILKEQKLPEIQKQAVILLDENMNNNKKLPELTQEQIIDIVKLGLMVCSDKAHVASCPHDNTCAAKAHENTPPKLQTVEAA
;
A
#
# COMPACT_ATOMS: atom_id res chain seq x y z
N MET A 1 -44.28 6.65 9.38
CA MET A 1 -43.19 7.57 9.78
C MET A 1 -41.79 6.93 9.85
N ALA A 2 -41.63 5.60 9.98
CA ALA A 2 -40.31 4.96 10.07
C ALA A 2 -39.54 4.77 8.73
N GLY A 3 -40.22 4.85 7.58
CA GLY A 3 -39.55 4.72 6.27
C GLY A 3 -38.67 5.93 5.91
N PHE A 4 -39.16 7.13 6.19
CA PHE A 4 -38.51 8.38 5.79
C PHE A 4 -37.14 8.59 6.46
N SER A 5 -36.98 8.19 7.73
CA SER A 5 -35.71 8.32 8.46
C SER A 5 -34.63 7.37 7.93
N THR A 6 -35.01 6.15 7.55
CA THR A 6 -34.07 5.10 7.14
C THR A 6 -33.41 5.45 5.80
N ASP A 7 -34.17 6.05 4.88
CA ASP A 7 -33.68 6.47 3.57
C ASP A 7 -32.67 7.64 3.67
N HIS A 8 -32.89 8.59 4.58
CA HIS A 8 -31.95 9.68 4.84
C HIS A 8 -30.61 9.17 5.40
N TRP A 9 -30.65 8.20 6.32
CA TRP A 9 -29.42 7.59 6.85
C TRP A 9 -28.69 6.78 5.79
N ALA A 10 -29.40 6.01 4.96
CA ALA A 10 -28.80 5.27 3.86
C ALA A 10 -28.11 6.23 2.88
N PHE A 11 -28.75 7.35 2.54
CA PHE A 11 -28.13 8.38 1.71
C PHE A 11 -26.86 8.97 2.37
N ALA A 12 -26.94 9.35 3.66
CA ALA A 12 -25.80 9.91 4.38
C ALA A 12 -24.59 8.96 4.42
N PHE A 13 -24.80 7.70 4.79
CA PHE A 13 -23.73 6.69 4.80
C PHE A 13 -23.21 6.40 3.39
N GLY A 14 -24.06 6.40 2.37
CA GLY A 14 -23.62 6.25 0.99
C GLY A 14 -22.76 7.42 0.49
N VAL A 15 -23.10 8.66 0.85
CA VAL A 15 -22.29 9.85 0.52
C VAL A 15 -20.95 9.81 1.24
N LEU A 16 -20.94 9.52 2.54
CA LEU A 16 -19.69 9.36 3.31
C LEU A 16 -18.84 8.20 2.76
N GLY A 17 -19.47 7.09 2.40
CA GLY A 17 -18.83 5.95 1.74
C GLY A 17 -18.18 6.33 0.42
N ASN A 18 -18.85 7.16 -0.39
CA ASN A 18 -18.29 7.71 -1.64
C ASN A 18 -17.04 8.57 -1.35
N ILE A 19 -17.13 9.51 -0.42
CA ILE A 19 -16.02 10.42 -0.07
C ILE A 19 -14.79 9.62 0.38
N VAL A 20 -14.96 8.70 1.32
CA VAL A 20 -13.86 7.90 1.86
C VAL A 20 -13.27 6.99 0.79
N SER A 21 -14.12 6.35 -0.01
CA SER A 21 -13.68 5.45 -1.08
C SER A 21 -12.92 6.20 -2.18
N PHE A 22 -13.31 7.45 -2.49
CA PHE A 22 -12.59 8.31 -3.43
C PHE A 22 -11.15 8.53 -2.96
N ILE A 23 -10.95 8.82 -1.66
CA ILE A 23 -9.62 8.96 -1.07
C ILE A 23 -8.84 7.65 -1.15
N VAL A 24 -9.48 6.51 -0.86
CA VAL A 24 -8.85 5.18 -0.94
C VAL A 24 -8.41 4.87 -2.38
N PHE A 25 -9.25 5.17 -3.38
CA PHE A 25 -8.92 4.99 -4.79
C PHE A 25 -7.73 5.86 -5.24
N LEU A 26 -7.54 7.03 -4.63
CA LEU A 26 -6.39 7.90 -4.92
C LEU A 26 -5.11 7.48 -4.18
N SER A 27 -5.20 6.51 -3.26
CA SER A 27 -4.05 6.07 -2.46
C SER A 27 -2.84 5.57 -3.28
N PRO A 28 -3.00 4.98 -4.49
CA PRO A 28 -1.87 4.61 -5.35
C PRO A 28 -1.20 5.77 -6.08
N MET A 29 -1.77 6.99 -6.09
CA MET A 29 -1.22 8.16 -6.79
C MET A 29 0.29 8.39 -6.53
N PRO A 30 0.78 8.38 -5.27
CA PRO A 30 2.21 8.58 -5.00
C PRO A 30 3.08 7.46 -5.58
N THR A 31 2.56 6.24 -5.65
CA THR A 31 3.25 5.10 -6.27
C THR A 31 3.39 5.31 -7.77
N PHE A 32 2.32 5.70 -8.45
CA PHE A 32 2.37 6.00 -9.89
C PHE A 32 3.21 7.23 -10.23
N TYR A 33 3.25 8.22 -9.34
CA TYR A 33 4.17 9.34 -9.48
C TYR A 33 5.65 8.91 -9.41
N LYS A 34 5.99 7.94 -8.55
CA LYS A 34 7.35 7.35 -8.52
C LYS A 34 7.67 6.60 -9.81
N ILE A 35 6.72 5.81 -10.34
CA ILE A 35 6.86 5.12 -11.64
C ILE A 35 7.10 6.15 -12.76
N TYR A 36 6.34 7.24 -12.77
CA TYR A 36 6.50 8.32 -13.75
C TYR A 36 7.89 8.95 -13.68
N LYS A 37 8.38 9.27 -12.48
CA LYS A 37 9.72 9.86 -12.29
C LYS A 37 10.83 8.91 -12.71
N LYS A 38 10.71 7.63 -12.38
CA LYS A 38 11.70 6.59 -12.73
C LYS A 38 11.61 6.12 -14.17
N LYS A 39 10.52 6.45 -14.88
CA LYS A 39 10.21 5.96 -16.24
C LYS A 39 10.25 4.43 -16.35
N SER A 40 9.99 3.74 -15.24
CA SER A 40 10.01 2.28 -15.15
C SER A 40 9.04 1.82 -14.07
N ALA A 41 8.25 0.79 -14.37
CA ALA A 41 7.39 0.11 -13.41
C ALA A 41 8.03 -1.17 -12.83
N GLU A 42 9.35 -1.33 -12.95
CA GLU A 42 10.07 -2.45 -12.33
C GLU A 42 9.90 -2.46 -10.80
N GLY A 43 9.69 -3.66 -10.26
CA GLY A 43 9.40 -3.86 -8.83
C GLY A 43 7.94 -3.61 -8.42
N TYR A 44 7.11 -3.06 -9.31
CA TYR A 44 5.67 -2.85 -9.06
C TYR A 44 4.81 -3.92 -9.75
N GLN A 45 3.65 -4.23 -9.17
CA GLN A 45 2.71 -5.20 -9.70
C GLN A 45 1.40 -4.53 -10.14
N SER A 46 0.84 -4.99 -11.26
CA SER A 46 -0.46 -4.52 -11.78
C SER A 46 -1.67 -5.23 -11.15
N ILE A 47 -1.44 -6.37 -10.49
CA ILE A 47 -2.49 -7.26 -9.97
C ILE A 47 -3.55 -6.52 -9.14
N PRO A 48 -3.19 -5.64 -8.17
CA PRO A 48 -4.18 -4.95 -7.36
C PRO A 48 -5.14 -4.09 -8.18
N TYR A 49 -4.61 -3.39 -9.20
CA TYR A 49 -5.39 -2.48 -10.05
C TYR A 49 -6.33 -3.23 -11.00
N VAL A 50 -5.88 -4.37 -11.55
CA VAL A 50 -6.73 -5.23 -12.39
C VAL A 50 -7.86 -5.86 -11.58
N ILE A 51 -7.58 -6.30 -10.35
CA ILE A 51 -8.59 -6.87 -9.44
C ILE A 51 -9.59 -5.79 -9.01
N ALA A 52 -9.12 -4.58 -8.68
CA ALA A 52 -9.98 -3.45 -8.30
C ALA A 52 -10.86 -2.97 -9.45
N LEU A 53 -10.33 -2.93 -10.68
CA LEU A 53 -11.09 -2.64 -11.90
C LEU A 53 -12.23 -3.66 -12.08
N PHE A 54 -11.91 -4.96 -12.04
CA PHE A 54 -12.90 -6.03 -12.18
C PHE A 54 -13.95 -6.00 -11.06
N SER A 55 -13.54 -5.74 -9.81
CA SER A 55 -14.45 -5.55 -8.67
C SER A 55 -15.44 -4.41 -8.93
N SER A 56 -14.92 -3.26 -9.39
CA SER A 56 -15.74 -2.07 -9.66
C SER A 56 -16.77 -2.33 -10.76
N MET A 57 -16.38 -3.06 -11.82
CA MET A 57 -17.29 -3.49 -12.87
C MET A 57 -18.41 -4.41 -12.35
N LEU A 58 -18.08 -5.39 -11.50
CA LEU A 58 -19.07 -6.27 -10.89
C LEU A 58 -20.07 -5.50 -10.03
N TRP A 59 -19.59 -4.56 -9.21
CA TRP A 59 -20.45 -3.73 -8.36
C TRP A 59 -21.36 -2.80 -9.15
N ILE A 60 -20.87 -2.22 -10.26
CA ILE A 60 -21.72 -1.47 -11.20
C ILE A 60 -22.81 -2.37 -11.76
N TYR A 61 -22.45 -3.57 -12.24
CA TYR A 61 -23.44 -4.49 -12.79
C TYR A 61 -24.50 -4.89 -11.75
N TYR A 62 -24.08 -5.23 -10.54
CA TYR A 62 -24.99 -5.49 -9.43
C TYR A 62 -25.91 -4.31 -9.14
N ALA A 63 -25.36 -3.10 -9.08
CA ALA A 63 -26.11 -1.90 -8.78
C ALA A 63 -27.18 -1.59 -9.85
N PHE A 64 -26.91 -1.86 -11.14
CA PHE A 64 -27.91 -1.71 -12.21
C PHE A 64 -29.05 -2.72 -12.14
N LEU A 65 -28.87 -3.84 -11.41
CA LEU A 65 -29.91 -4.85 -11.21
C LEU A 65 -30.78 -4.58 -9.97
N LYS A 66 -30.45 -3.54 -9.20
CA LYS A 66 -31.12 -3.17 -7.95
C LYS A 66 -31.64 -1.74 -8.03
N THR A 67 -32.66 -1.44 -7.23
CA THR A 67 -33.18 -0.08 -7.05
C THR A 67 -32.45 0.61 -5.90
N ASN A 68 -32.38 1.94 -5.91
CA ASN A 68 -31.81 2.78 -4.84
C ASN A 68 -30.31 2.58 -4.54
N THR A 69 -29.57 2.05 -5.51
CA THR A 69 -28.13 1.76 -5.45
C THR A 69 -27.28 2.78 -6.22
N THR A 70 -27.81 3.97 -6.52
CA THR A 70 -27.13 5.01 -7.32
C THR A 70 -25.77 5.40 -6.74
N LEU A 71 -25.65 5.50 -5.41
CA LEU A 71 -24.38 5.82 -4.74
C LEU A 71 -23.31 4.73 -4.89
N LEU A 72 -23.72 3.49 -5.13
CA LEU A 72 -22.82 2.39 -5.46
C LEU A 72 -22.34 2.50 -6.92
N ILE A 73 -23.21 2.95 -7.83
CA ILE A 73 -22.84 3.21 -9.23
C ILE A 73 -21.82 4.35 -9.30
N THR A 74 -22.04 5.46 -8.60
CA THR A 74 -21.16 6.65 -8.68
C THR A 74 -19.73 6.32 -8.29
N ILE A 75 -19.53 5.69 -7.13
CA ILE A 75 -18.18 5.41 -6.63
C ILE A 75 -17.45 4.36 -7.46
N ASN A 76 -18.15 3.32 -7.91
CA ASN A 76 -17.52 2.27 -8.70
C ASN A 76 -17.28 2.73 -10.14
N SER A 77 -18.07 3.68 -10.66
CA SER A 77 -17.78 4.34 -11.94
C SER A 77 -16.49 5.15 -11.86
N PHE A 78 -16.30 5.89 -10.76
CA PHE A 78 -15.02 6.54 -10.49
C PHE A 78 -13.88 5.51 -10.35
N GLY A 79 -14.13 4.40 -9.64
CA GLY A 79 -13.20 3.27 -9.52
C GLY A 79 -12.76 2.71 -10.88
N VAL A 80 -13.71 2.41 -11.77
CA VAL A 80 -13.41 1.96 -13.14
C VAL A 80 -12.55 2.99 -13.88
N PHE A 81 -12.90 4.27 -13.78
CA PHE A 81 -12.15 5.35 -14.43
C PHE A 81 -10.69 5.42 -13.95
N ILE A 82 -10.47 5.51 -12.63
CA ILE A 82 -9.14 5.69 -12.07
C ILE A 82 -8.27 4.43 -12.18
N GLU A 83 -8.86 3.24 -11.98
CA GLU A 83 -8.12 1.97 -12.11
C GLU A 83 -7.73 1.71 -13.57
N THR A 84 -8.55 2.12 -14.54
CA THR A 84 -8.17 2.08 -15.97
C THR A 84 -6.96 2.98 -16.24
N ILE A 85 -6.92 4.18 -15.64
CA ILE A 85 -5.76 5.08 -15.75
C ILE A 85 -4.51 4.40 -15.15
N TYR A 86 -4.61 3.82 -13.95
CA TYR A 86 -3.49 3.12 -13.29
C TYR A 86 -2.97 1.95 -14.11
N VAL A 87 -3.86 1.10 -14.61
CA VAL A 87 -3.49 -0.03 -15.46
C VAL A 87 -2.85 0.45 -16.76
N GLY A 88 -3.42 1.46 -17.42
CA GLY A 88 -2.86 2.04 -18.64
C GLY A 88 -1.46 2.62 -18.42
N PHE A 89 -1.27 3.34 -17.31
CA PHE A 89 0.01 3.91 -16.93
C PHE A 89 1.04 2.82 -16.61
N TYR A 90 0.63 1.77 -15.89
CA TYR A 90 1.49 0.62 -15.62
C TYR A 90 1.93 -0.05 -16.92
N LEU A 91 1.00 -0.32 -17.84
CA LEU A 91 1.30 -0.94 -19.14
C LEU A 91 2.32 -0.13 -19.95
N PHE A 92 2.24 1.20 -19.90
CA PHE A 92 3.18 2.08 -20.59
C PHE A 92 4.61 1.91 -20.07
N TYR A 93 4.80 1.94 -18.75
CA TYR A 93 6.14 1.89 -18.11
C TYR A 93 6.63 0.48 -17.74
N ALA A 94 5.81 -0.55 -17.89
CA ALA A 94 6.17 -1.92 -17.52
C ALA A 94 7.12 -2.60 -18.52
N PRO A 95 8.04 -3.45 -18.03
CA PRO A 95 8.88 -4.28 -18.90
C PRO A 95 8.03 -5.28 -19.69
N LYS A 96 8.52 -5.71 -20.86
CA LYS A 96 7.76 -6.53 -21.83
C LYS A 96 7.06 -7.74 -21.19
N LYS A 97 7.75 -8.49 -20.33
CA LYS A 97 7.18 -9.68 -19.65
C LYS A 97 6.00 -9.32 -18.74
N ALA A 98 6.15 -8.29 -17.90
CA ALA A 98 5.10 -7.83 -16.99
C ALA A 98 3.92 -7.20 -17.75
N ARG A 99 4.20 -6.48 -18.85
CA ARG A 99 3.18 -5.94 -19.75
C ARG A 99 2.31 -7.05 -20.35
N VAL A 100 2.93 -8.09 -20.92
CA VAL A 100 2.20 -9.23 -21.49
C VAL A 100 1.38 -9.95 -20.42
N GLN A 101 1.93 -10.15 -19.23
CA GLN A 101 1.17 -10.73 -18.10
C GLN A 101 -0.05 -9.89 -17.73
N THR A 102 0.10 -8.57 -17.66
CA THR A 102 -0.98 -7.64 -17.34
C THR A 102 -2.08 -7.66 -18.41
N VAL A 103 -1.70 -7.67 -19.70
CA VAL A 103 -2.67 -7.80 -20.80
C VAL A 103 -3.42 -9.13 -20.74
N LYS A 104 -2.72 -10.25 -20.47
CA LYS A 104 -3.37 -11.55 -20.27
C LYS A 104 -4.36 -11.53 -19.12
N MET A 105 -3.99 -10.90 -17.99
CA MET A 105 -4.90 -10.75 -16.85
C MET A 105 -6.12 -9.92 -17.21
N LEU A 106 -5.97 -8.80 -17.93
CA LEU A 106 -7.10 -7.98 -18.37
C LEU A 106 -8.03 -8.73 -19.32
N LEU A 107 -7.48 -9.44 -20.30
CA LEU A 107 -8.28 -10.25 -21.22
C LEU A 107 -9.03 -11.33 -20.45
N LEU A 108 -8.37 -12.01 -19.51
CA LEU A 108 -9.00 -13.05 -18.70
C LEU A 108 -10.08 -12.49 -17.76
N SER A 109 -9.83 -11.38 -17.07
CA SER A 109 -10.78 -10.85 -16.09
C SER A 109 -11.89 -10.03 -16.73
N VAL A 110 -11.57 -9.06 -17.58
CA VAL A 110 -12.53 -8.12 -18.17
C VAL A 110 -13.30 -8.78 -19.31
N VAL A 111 -12.60 -9.34 -20.31
CA VAL A 111 -13.29 -9.90 -21.48
C VAL A 111 -13.85 -11.28 -21.15
N GLY A 112 -13.02 -12.17 -20.62
CA GLY A 112 -13.40 -13.53 -20.26
C GLY A 112 -14.36 -13.55 -19.06
N GLY A 113 -13.88 -13.15 -17.89
CA GLY A 113 -14.61 -13.26 -16.63
C GLY A 113 -15.88 -12.41 -16.59
N PHE A 114 -15.76 -11.11 -16.77
CA PHE A 114 -16.91 -10.19 -16.66
C PHE A 114 -17.87 -10.40 -17.81
N GLY A 115 -17.36 -10.57 -19.04
CA GLY A 115 -18.16 -10.93 -20.20
C GLY A 115 -18.95 -12.23 -20.01
N ALA A 116 -18.30 -13.29 -19.50
CA ALA A 116 -18.99 -14.55 -19.22
C ALA A 116 -20.03 -14.42 -18.11
N ILE A 117 -19.72 -13.70 -17.03
CA ILE A 117 -20.68 -13.44 -15.93
C ILE A 117 -21.92 -12.76 -16.51
N VAL A 118 -21.74 -11.65 -17.22
CA VAL A 118 -22.87 -10.90 -17.82
C VAL A 118 -23.65 -11.79 -18.79
N LEU A 119 -22.98 -12.52 -19.69
CA LEU A 119 -23.65 -13.39 -20.64
C LEU A 119 -24.48 -14.47 -19.92
N VAL A 120 -23.85 -15.25 -19.05
CA VAL A 120 -24.52 -16.33 -18.32
C VAL A 120 -25.70 -15.80 -17.50
N THR A 121 -25.53 -14.69 -16.79
CA THR A 121 -26.60 -14.16 -15.93
C THR A 121 -27.73 -13.52 -16.70
N GLN A 122 -27.48 -12.94 -17.88
CA GLN A 122 -28.53 -12.38 -18.73
C GLN A 122 -29.35 -13.48 -19.45
N PHE A 123 -28.69 -14.55 -19.89
CA PHE A 123 -29.36 -15.63 -20.60
C PHE A 123 -30.09 -16.61 -19.67
N LEU A 124 -29.51 -16.96 -18.51
CA LEU A 124 -30.05 -17.99 -17.63
C LEU A 124 -30.99 -17.47 -16.54
N PHE A 125 -30.86 -16.21 -16.11
CA PHE A 125 -31.64 -15.65 -14.99
C PHE A 125 -32.39 -14.37 -15.38
N LYS A 126 -33.56 -14.15 -14.75
CA LYS A 126 -34.41 -12.97 -15.00
C LYS A 126 -34.81 -12.28 -13.70
N GLY A 127 -35.08 -10.98 -13.78
CA GLY A 127 -35.61 -10.17 -12.68
C GLY A 127 -34.81 -10.28 -11.38
N ALA A 128 -35.49 -10.50 -10.26
CA ALA A 128 -34.90 -10.56 -8.93
C ALA A 128 -33.87 -11.70 -8.77
N VAL A 129 -34.08 -12.85 -9.40
CA VAL A 129 -33.16 -14.00 -9.33
C VAL A 129 -31.80 -13.63 -9.91
N ARG A 130 -31.78 -12.89 -11.04
CA ARG A 130 -30.54 -12.40 -11.65
C ARG A 130 -29.77 -11.49 -10.68
N GLY A 131 -30.48 -10.57 -10.02
CA GLY A 131 -29.90 -9.69 -9.00
C GLY A 131 -29.31 -10.48 -7.83
N GLN A 132 -29.99 -11.53 -7.36
CA GLN A 132 -29.48 -12.38 -6.28
C GLN A 132 -28.20 -13.13 -6.68
N VAL A 133 -28.18 -13.76 -7.86
CA VAL A 133 -26.99 -14.49 -8.36
C VAL A 133 -25.80 -13.55 -8.50
N VAL A 134 -25.99 -12.40 -9.14
CA VAL A 134 -24.91 -11.41 -9.28
C VAL A 134 -24.45 -10.88 -7.93
N GLY A 135 -25.36 -10.66 -6.99
CA GLY A 135 -25.03 -10.26 -5.62
C GLY A 135 -24.16 -11.27 -4.89
N TRP A 136 -24.45 -12.56 -5.02
CA TRP A 136 -23.60 -13.62 -4.47
C TRP A 136 -22.21 -13.66 -5.11
N ILE A 137 -22.12 -13.45 -6.42
CA ILE A 137 -20.83 -13.34 -7.13
C ILE A 137 -20.03 -12.15 -6.58
N CYS A 138 -20.65 -10.97 -6.44
CA CYS A 138 -20.02 -9.78 -5.86
C CYS A 138 -19.54 -10.04 -4.43
N LEU A 139 -20.36 -10.68 -3.60
CA LEU A 139 -20.01 -11.03 -2.22
C LEU A 139 -18.78 -11.95 -2.21
N VAL A 140 -18.83 -13.09 -2.91
CA VAL A 140 -17.73 -14.07 -2.93
C VAL A 140 -16.46 -13.44 -3.45
N PHE A 141 -16.54 -12.69 -4.54
CA PHE A 141 -15.37 -11.99 -5.09
C PHE A 141 -14.78 -11.00 -4.09
N SER A 142 -15.63 -10.22 -3.41
CA SER A 142 -15.19 -9.27 -2.37
C SER A 142 -14.50 -9.98 -1.21
N LEU A 143 -14.94 -11.19 -0.84
CA LEU A 143 -14.26 -12.00 0.17
C LEU A 143 -12.87 -12.45 -0.29
N CYS A 144 -12.72 -12.85 -1.55
CA CYS A 144 -11.44 -13.27 -2.11
C CYS A 144 -10.39 -12.14 -2.12
N VAL A 145 -10.81 -10.87 -2.26
CA VAL A 145 -9.88 -9.72 -2.24
C VAL A 145 -9.12 -9.60 -0.91
N PHE A 146 -9.67 -10.11 0.20
CA PHE A 146 -9.00 -10.08 1.51
C PHE A 146 -7.76 -10.99 1.61
N VAL A 147 -7.50 -11.84 0.63
CA VAL A 147 -6.26 -12.64 0.56
C VAL A 147 -5.01 -11.76 0.56
N ALA A 148 -5.05 -10.60 -0.11
CA ALA A 148 -3.91 -9.68 -0.14
C ALA A 148 -3.63 -9.04 1.24
N PRO A 149 -4.61 -8.40 1.92
CA PRO A 149 -4.48 -7.96 3.30
C PRO A 149 -3.96 -9.03 4.28
N LEU A 150 -4.44 -10.26 4.17
CA LEU A 150 -3.95 -11.40 4.97
C LEU A 150 -2.45 -11.66 4.74
N GLY A 151 -1.99 -11.60 3.49
CA GLY A 151 -0.58 -11.71 3.14
C GLY A 151 0.27 -10.62 3.78
N ILE A 152 -0.21 -9.37 3.78
CA ILE A 152 0.48 -8.24 4.44
C ILE A 152 0.53 -8.41 5.95
N VAL A 153 -0.59 -8.81 6.58
CA VAL A 153 -0.64 -9.11 8.02
C VAL A 153 0.40 -10.19 8.39
N ARG A 154 0.45 -11.29 7.64
CA ARG A 154 1.45 -12.35 7.84
C ARG A 154 2.87 -11.82 7.68
N LYS A 155 3.10 -10.96 6.68
CA LYS A 155 4.41 -10.34 6.43
C LYS A 155 4.84 -9.49 7.62
N VAL A 156 3.99 -8.59 8.11
CA VAL A 156 4.25 -7.73 9.28
C VAL A 156 4.57 -8.55 10.53
N ILE A 157 3.81 -9.62 10.81
CA ILE A 157 4.06 -10.48 11.96
C ILE A 157 5.41 -11.19 11.85
N LYS A 158 5.80 -11.61 10.65
CA LYS A 158 7.07 -12.32 10.39
C LYS A 158 8.27 -11.36 10.41
N THR A 159 8.16 -10.19 9.78
CA THR A 159 9.25 -9.21 9.67
C THR A 159 9.35 -8.28 10.87
N LYS A 160 8.33 -8.24 11.73
CA LYS A 160 8.25 -7.35 12.91
C LYS A 160 8.37 -5.86 12.55
N SER A 161 8.11 -5.48 11.29
CA SER A 161 8.16 -4.11 10.76
C SER A 161 6.88 -3.77 10.00
N VAL A 162 6.48 -2.49 10.07
CA VAL A 162 5.24 -1.96 9.48
C VAL A 162 5.46 -1.25 8.14
N GLU A 163 6.66 -1.35 7.55
CA GLU A 163 7.03 -0.69 6.29
C GLU A 163 6.00 -0.87 5.16
N TYR A 164 5.39 -2.05 5.07
CA TYR A 164 4.44 -2.43 4.02
C TYR A 164 2.96 -2.16 4.37
N MET A 165 2.69 -1.55 5.54
CA MET A 165 1.34 -1.31 6.05
C MET A 165 1.18 0.15 6.49
N PRO A 166 0.84 1.07 5.56
CA PRO A 166 0.65 2.47 5.92
C PRO A 166 -0.61 2.63 6.78
N LEU A 167 -0.45 3.17 8.00
CA LEU A 167 -1.55 3.35 8.97
C LEU A 167 -2.74 4.10 8.39
N LEU A 168 -2.50 5.20 7.68
CA LEU A 168 -3.54 6.06 7.14
C LEU A 168 -4.46 5.30 6.16
N LEU A 169 -3.88 4.42 5.35
CA LEU A 169 -4.66 3.57 4.43
C LEU A 169 -5.54 2.59 5.22
N SER A 170 -4.99 1.94 6.25
CA SER A 170 -5.77 1.03 7.11
C SER A 170 -6.94 1.75 7.80
N VAL A 171 -6.73 2.98 8.26
CA VAL A 171 -7.79 3.82 8.86
C VAL A 171 -8.88 4.15 7.85
N PHE A 172 -8.53 4.64 6.66
CA PHE A 172 -9.53 4.95 5.63
C PHE A 172 -10.25 3.71 5.11
N LEU A 173 -9.58 2.56 4.97
CA LEU A 173 -10.22 1.29 4.62
C LEU A 173 -11.20 0.84 5.71
N THR A 174 -10.84 0.98 6.99
CA THR A 174 -11.74 0.67 8.10
C THR A 174 -12.97 1.58 8.09
N LEU A 175 -12.77 2.89 7.91
CA LEU A 175 -13.87 3.85 7.82
C LEU A 175 -14.77 3.54 6.63
N SER A 176 -14.19 3.23 5.47
CA SER A 176 -14.94 2.81 4.28
C SER A 176 -15.80 1.59 4.57
N ALA A 177 -15.23 0.57 5.22
CA ALA A 177 -15.96 -0.63 5.60
C ALA A 177 -17.16 -0.32 6.52
N VAL A 178 -16.99 0.57 7.51
CA VAL A 178 -18.10 1.01 8.37
C VAL A 178 -19.19 1.72 7.57
N MET A 179 -18.82 2.64 6.67
CA MET A 179 -19.80 3.38 5.86
C MET A 179 -20.60 2.46 4.94
N TRP A 180 -19.93 1.55 4.23
CA TRP A 180 -20.60 0.61 3.32
C TRP A 180 -21.36 -0.49 4.04
N PHE A 181 -20.92 -0.89 5.24
CA PHE A 181 -21.69 -1.78 6.10
C PHE A 181 -23.05 -1.17 6.47
N PHE A 182 -23.06 0.06 7.01
CA PHE A 182 -24.32 0.71 7.37
C PHE A 182 -25.18 1.04 6.13
N TYR A 183 -24.56 1.43 5.02
CA TYR A 183 -25.27 1.60 3.74
C TYR A 183 -26.00 0.32 3.33
N GLY A 184 -25.29 -0.82 3.30
CA GLY A 184 -25.88 -2.12 2.98
C GLY A 184 -26.95 -2.55 3.99
N LEU A 185 -26.70 -2.36 5.29
CA LEU A 185 -27.62 -2.71 6.36
C LEU A 185 -28.94 -1.94 6.25
N LEU A 186 -28.89 -0.63 6.01
CA LEU A 186 -30.06 0.24 5.89
C LEU A 186 -30.84 -0.06 4.61
N LEU A 187 -30.16 -0.45 3.53
CA LEU A 187 -30.80 -0.95 2.31
C LEU A 187 -31.29 -2.41 2.42
N LYS A 188 -31.08 -3.08 3.56
CA LYS A 188 -31.35 -4.52 3.77
C LYS A 188 -30.67 -5.39 2.72
N ASP A 189 -29.47 -4.99 2.30
CA ASP A 189 -28.67 -5.67 1.29
C ASP A 189 -27.46 -6.36 1.93
N ILE A 190 -27.62 -7.66 2.20
CA ILE A 190 -26.58 -8.50 2.82
C ILE A 190 -25.35 -8.63 1.91
N ASN A 191 -25.52 -8.57 0.58
CA ASN A 191 -24.39 -8.70 -0.34
C ASN A 191 -23.42 -7.52 -0.19
N ILE A 192 -23.93 -6.34 0.14
CA ILE A 192 -23.14 -5.15 0.46
C ILE A 192 -22.64 -5.22 1.90
N ALA A 193 -23.50 -5.54 2.87
CA ALA A 193 -23.13 -5.47 4.28
C ALA A 193 -22.09 -6.51 4.70
N ALA A 194 -22.24 -7.78 4.29
CA ALA A 194 -21.41 -8.90 4.73
C ALA A 194 -19.90 -8.74 4.45
N PRO A 195 -19.43 -8.43 3.23
CA PRO A 195 -17.99 -8.26 2.98
C PRO A 195 -17.39 -7.10 3.76
N ASN A 196 -18.19 -6.08 4.09
CA ASN A 196 -17.74 -4.93 4.87
C ASN A 196 -17.56 -5.24 6.36
N VAL A 197 -18.26 -6.24 6.91
CA VAL A 197 -17.96 -6.75 8.27
C VAL A 197 -16.54 -7.31 8.32
N LEU A 198 -16.17 -8.12 7.33
CA LEU A 198 -14.81 -8.66 7.23
C LEU A 198 -13.78 -7.55 6.96
N GLY A 199 -14.12 -6.57 6.12
CA GLY A 199 -13.29 -5.38 5.90
C GLY A 199 -13.01 -4.61 7.19
N PHE A 200 -14.01 -4.44 8.05
CA PHE A 200 -13.85 -3.83 9.36
C PHE A 200 -12.92 -4.65 10.27
N ILE A 201 -13.12 -5.97 10.37
CA ILE A 201 -12.27 -6.86 11.17
C ILE A 201 -10.81 -6.77 10.72
N PHE A 202 -10.56 -6.87 9.41
CA PHE A 202 -9.21 -6.73 8.85
C PHE A 202 -8.62 -5.34 9.08
N GLY A 203 -9.41 -4.29 8.93
CA GLY A 203 -8.98 -2.92 9.18
C GLY A 203 -8.54 -2.69 10.63
N ILE A 204 -9.33 -3.14 11.60
CA ILE A 204 -8.98 -3.10 13.02
C ILE A 204 -7.72 -3.93 13.30
N LEU A 205 -7.63 -5.15 12.76
CA LEU A 205 -6.45 -5.99 12.90
C LEU A 205 -5.19 -5.29 12.37
N GLN A 206 -5.26 -4.65 11.21
CA GLN A 206 -4.15 -3.88 10.63
C GLN A 206 -3.74 -2.71 11.52
N ILE A 207 -4.70 -1.95 12.05
CA ILE A 207 -4.42 -0.81 12.95
C ILE A 207 -3.75 -1.29 14.24
N VAL A 208 -4.25 -2.36 14.86
CA VAL A 208 -3.68 -2.95 16.08
C VAL A 208 -2.25 -3.43 15.85
N LEU A 209 -2.02 -4.18 14.77
CA LEU A 209 -0.68 -4.66 14.42
C LEU A 209 0.29 -3.51 14.15
N TYR A 210 -0.18 -2.45 13.47
CA TYR A 210 0.62 -1.25 13.24
C TYR A 210 1.10 -0.65 14.56
N VAL A 211 0.20 -0.43 15.52
CA VAL A 211 0.54 0.18 16.82
C VAL A 211 1.53 -0.68 17.60
N ILE A 212 1.37 -2.00 17.61
CA ILE A 212 2.26 -2.93 18.32
C ILE A 212 3.67 -2.92 17.70
N TYR A 213 3.76 -3.09 16.37
CA TYR A 213 5.06 -3.25 15.71
C TYR A 213 5.78 -1.93 15.46
N SER A 214 5.06 -0.82 15.24
CA SER A 214 5.67 0.51 15.13
C SER A 214 6.38 0.93 16.42
N LYS A 215 5.77 0.65 17.60
CA LYS A 215 6.43 0.90 18.89
C LYS A 215 7.72 0.10 19.05
N LYS A 216 7.70 -1.17 18.63
CA LYS A 216 8.86 -2.06 18.71
C LYS A 216 9.98 -1.64 17.76
N GLU A 217 9.65 -1.28 16.52
CA GLU A 217 10.59 -0.78 15.52
C GLU A 217 11.29 0.50 15.99
N ASN A 218 10.53 1.46 16.54
CA ASN A 218 11.09 2.69 17.12
C ASN A 218 11.98 2.43 18.33
N ALA A 219 11.66 1.44 19.18
CA ALA A 219 12.49 1.05 20.32
C ALA A 219 13.84 0.47 19.85
N ILE A 220 13.81 -0.44 18.86
CA ILE A 220 15.02 -1.05 18.29
C ILE A 220 15.89 0.01 17.60
N LEU A 221 15.29 0.91 16.82
CA LEU A 221 16.01 2.02 16.18
C LEU A 221 16.69 2.93 17.20
N LYS A 222 16.05 3.18 18.35
CA LYS A 222 16.63 3.97 19.43
C LYS A 222 17.79 3.24 20.12
N GLU A 223 17.64 1.94 20.38
CA GLU A 223 18.71 1.10 20.95
C GLU A 223 19.91 0.94 20.02
N GLN A 224 19.70 0.89 18.69
CA GLN A 224 20.79 0.76 17.72
C GLN A 224 21.53 2.08 17.48
N LYS A 225 20.81 3.21 17.41
CA LYS A 225 21.43 4.53 17.16
C LYS A 225 22.19 5.08 18.37
N LEU A 226 21.79 4.73 19.59
CA LEU A 226 22.45 5.18 20.82
C LEU A 226 23.94 4.79 20.90
N PRO A 227 24.35 3.52 20.69
CA PRO A 227 25.75 3.12 20.67
C PRO A 227 26.53 3.61 19.44
N GLU A 228 25.88 3.84 18.28
CA GLU A 228 26.54 4.47 17.12
C GLU A 228 26.91 5.93 17.39
N ILE A 229 25.98 6.71 17.96
CA ILE A 229 26.22 8.09 18.37
C ILE A 229 27.32 8.13 19.44
N GLN A 230 27.29 7.19 20.39
CA GLN A 230 28.30 7.12 21.46
C GLN A 230 29.69 6.77 20.91
N LYS A 231 29.80 5.83 19.95
CA LYS A 231 31.06 5.53 19.26
C LYS A 231 31.58 6.72 18.45
N GLN A 232 30.72 7.41 17.71
CA GLN A 232 31.12 8.55 16.90
C GLN A 232 31.55 9.76 17.76
N ALA A 233 30.89 9.98 18.89
CA ALA A 233 31.31 10.98 19.88
C ALA A 233 32.67 10.65 20.50
N VAL A 234 32.93 9.37 20.84
CA VAL A 234 34.24 8.94 21.36
C VAL A 234 35.35 9.15 20.32
N ILE A 235 35.11 8.83 19.04
CA ILE A 235 36.09 9.04 17.96
C ILE A 235 36.43 10.53 17.80
N LEU A 236 35.43 11.42 17.83
CA LEU A 236 35.66 12.88 17.74
C LEU A 236 36.37 13.48 18.96
N LEU A 237 36.22 12.86 20.14
CA LEU A 237 36.96 13.23 21.35
C LEU A 237 38.41 12.77 21.27
N ASP A 238 38.67 11.59 20.71
CA ASP A 238 40.01 11.01 20.57
C ASP A 238 40.85 11.79 19.54
N GLU A 239 40.24 12.21 18.41
CA GLU A 239 40.92 13.05 17.40
C GLU A 239 41.27 14.46 17.90
N ASN A 240 40.57 14.98 18.92
CA ASN A 240 40.82 16.31 19.49
C ASN A 240 41.71 16.29 20.76
N MET A 241 42.06 15.12 21.29
CA MET A 241 42.90 14.97 22.49
C MET A 241 44.40 14.87 22.15
N ASN A 242 44.91 15.89 21.47
CA ASN A 242 46.35 16.18 21.50
C ASN A 242 46.69 17.58 22.04
N ASN A 243 45.79 18.23 22.79
CA ASN A 243 46.14 19.42 23.55
C ASN A 243 45.47 19.41 24.92
N ASN A 244 46.31 19.36 25.95
CA ASN A 244 45.98 19.48 27.37
C ASN A 244 45.05 20.67 27.64
N LYS A 245 43.75 20.42 27.82
CA LYS A 245 42.85 21.32 28.55
C LYS A 245 41.75 20.53 29.25
N LYS A 246 41.84 20.43 30.58
CA LYS A 246 40.73 19.95 31.42
C LYS A 246 39.50 20.85 31.23
N LEU A 247 38.36 20.26 30.92
CA LEU A 247 37.03 20.88 30.99
C LEU A 247 36.13 19.98 31.87
N PRO A 248 35.16 20.54 32.63
CA PRO A 248 34.62 19.91 33.82
C PRO A 248 33.68 18.75 33.49
N GLU A 249 33.63 17.76 34.38
CA GLU A 249 32.75 16.60 34.28
C GLU A 249 31.29 17.05 34.20
N LEU A 250 30.68 16.85 33.03
CA LEU A 250 29.25 17.05 32.81
C LEU A 250 28.53 15.76 33.24
N THR A 251 27.67 15.85 34.26
CA THR A 251 26.92 14.70 34.79
C THR A 251 25.97 14.11 33.74
N GLN A 252 25.74 12.79 33.79
CA GLN A 252 24.95 12.05 32.79
C GLN A 252 23.58 12.67 32.48
N GLU A 253 22.96 13.34 33.44
CA GLU A 253 21.68 14.03 33.26
C GLU A 253 21.76 15.18 32.25
N GLN A 254 22.86 15.93 32.24
CA GLN A 254 23.06 17.05 31.31
C GLN A 254 23.31 16.57 29.87
N ILE A 255 23.95 15.41 29.71
CA ILE A 255 24.14 14.77 28.40
C ILE A 255 22.79 14.29 27.85
N ILE A 256 21.93 13.73 28.70
CA ILE A 256 20.59 13.28 28.31
C ILE A 256 19.72 14.46 27.85
N ASP A 257 19.79 15.61 28.52
CA ASP A 257 19.01 16.79 28.14
C ASP A 257 19.50 17.45 26.85
N ILE A 258 20.82 17.51 26.61
CA ILE A 258 21.38 18.02 25.34
C ILE A 258 20.99 17.11 24.17
N VAL A 259 21.00 15.80 24.37
CA VAL A 259 20.55 14.83 23.36
C VAL A 259 19.04 14.94 23.11
N LYS A 260 18.23 15.14 24.15
CA LYS A 260 16.79 15.43 24.01
C LYS A 260 16.53 16.70 23.21
N LEU A 261 17.31 17.76 23.46
CA LEU A 261 17.23 19.02 22.73
C LEU A 261 17.62 18.83 21.25
N GLY A 262 18.69 18.08 20.97
CA GLY A 262 19.13 17.78 19.61
C GLY A 262 18.12 16.93 18.81
N LEU A 263 17.42 16.01 19.47
CA LEU A 263 16.36 15.21 18.86
C LEU A 263 15.10 16.01 18.54
N MET A 264 14.76 17.04 19.34
CA MET A 264 13.69 17.97 18.99
C MET A 264 14.04 18.80 17.73
N VAL A 265 15.31 19.20 17.58
CA VAL A 265 15.77 19.97 16.40
C VAL A 265 15.86 19.11 15.13
N CYS A 266 16.09 17.80 15.26
CA CYS A 266 16.16 16.89 14.10
C CYS A 266 14.78 16.41 13.59
N SER A 267 13.71 16.59 14.37
CA SER A 267 12.36 16.18 13.94
C SER A 267 11.83 17.04 12.78
N ASP A 268 12.43 18.22 12.51
CA ASP A 268 12.06 19.11 11.41
C ASP A 268 12.85 18.87 10.10
N LYS A 269 13.78 17.90 10.06
CA LYS A 269 14.53 17.57 8.85
C LYS A 269 14.64 16.07 8.61
N ALA A 270 13.49 15.42 8.38
CA ALA A 270 13.45 14.04 7.88
C ALA A 270 12.73 13.95 6.52
N HIS A 271 13.22 14.71 5.55
CA HIS A 271 13.19 14.29 4.15
C HIS A 271 14.59 14.49 3.61
N VAL A 272 15.31 13.40 3.33
CA VAL A 272 16.19 13.20 2.15
C VAL A 272 17.02 11.91 2.32
N ALA A 273 17.00 11.12 1.23
CA ALA A 273 17.93 10.08 0.79
C ALA A 273 18.08 8.78 1.61
N SER A 274 17.49 7.71 1.09
CA SER A 274 18.01 6.35 1.19
C SER A 274 18.78 6.00 -0.09
N CYS A 275 20.06 5.65 0.07
CA CYS A 275 20.86 4.90 -0.91
C CYS A 275 21.36 3.61 -0.25
N PRO A 276 21.33 2.44 -0.92
CA PRO A 276 21.97 1.23 -0.42
C PRO A 276 23.36 1.05 -1.04
N HIS A 277 24.37 0.77 -0.23
CA HIS A 277 25.60 0.12 -0.65
C HIS A 277 25.91 -1.03 0.33
N ASP A 278 26.04 -2.24 -0.23
CA ASP A 278 26.91 -3.32 0.28
C ASP A 278 28.02 -3.47 -0.76
N ASN A 279 29.29 -3.16 -0.45
CA ASN A 279 30.30 -3.90 0.30
C ASN A 279 31.05 -4.95 -0.53
N THR A 280 32.25 -4.57 -1.02
CA THR A 280 33.45 -5.41 -0.94
C THR A 280 34.69 -4.56 -1.26
N CYS A 281 35.48 -4.24 -0.25
CA CYS A 281 36.84 -3.72 -0.38
C CYS A 281 37.76 -4.61 0.45
N ALA A 282 38.62 -5.38 -0.22
CA ALA A 282 39.77 -6.03 0.39
C ALA A 282 40.99 -5.58 -0.41
N ALA A 283 41.79 -4.70 0.18
CA ALA A 283 43.08 -4.29 -0.36
C ALA A 283 44.15 -5.29 0.12
N LYS A 284 44.91 -5.84 -0.83
CA LYS A 284 46.28 -6.35 -0.61
C LYS A 284 47.14 -5.85 -1.77
N ALA A 285 48.28 -5.24 -1.42
CA ALA A 285 49.21 -4.59 -2.33
C ALA A 285 50.39 -5.51 -2.72
N HIS A 286 51.00 -5.13 -3.86
CA HIS A 286 52.29 -5.56 -4.44
C HIS A 286 52.41 -6.99 -4.98
N GLU A 287 52.69 -7.16 -6.28
CA GLU A 287 54.06 -7.21 -6.85
C GLU A 287 54.07 -7.34 -8.40
N ASN A 288 54.84 -6.45 -9.06
CA ASN A 288 55.57 -6.52 -10.33
C ASN A 288 55.20 -7.50 -11.48
N THR A 289 54.86 -6.94 -12.67
CA THR A 289 55.28 -7.48 -13.99
C THR A 289 55.23 -6.38 -15.09
N PRO A 290 56.24 -6.23 -15.97
CA PRO A 290 56.34 -5.12 -16.94
C PRO A 290 55.59 -5.37 -18.28
N PRO A 291 55.37 -4.33 -19.12
CA PRO A 291 54.54 -4.44 -20.33
C PRO A 291 55.31 -5.05 -21.52
N LYS A 292 54.61 -5.91 -22.29
CA LYS A 292 55.12 -6.52 -23.52
C LYS A 292 55.17 -5.48 -24.66
N LEU A 293 56.36 -5.23 -25.17
CA LEU A 293 56.61 -4.57 -26.45
C LEU A 293 56.81 -5.67 -27.51
N GLN A 294 56.01 -5.67 -28.57
CA GLN A 294 56.24 -6.51 -29.76
C GLN A 294 57.07 -5.70 -30.77
N THR A 295 58.25 -6.20 -31.09
CA THR A 295 59.00 -5.83 -32.29
C THR A 295 59.08 -7.03 -33.24
N VAL A 296 58.76 -6.73 -34.50
CA VAL A 296 58.85 -7.59 -35.67
C VAL A 296 60.30 -7.63 -36.12
N GLU A 297 60.82 -8.83 -36.43
CA GLU A 297 61.99 -8.98 -37.29
C GLU A 297 61.79 -10.14 -38.28
N ALA A 298 62.38 -9.94 -39.45
CA ALA A 298 62.12 -10.62 -40.70
C ALA A 298 62.92 -11.92 -40.88
N ALA A 299 62.37 -12.79 -41.72
CA ALA A 299 63.08 -13.60 -42.70
C ALA A 299 62.22 -13.65 -43.97
#